data_AF-A0ABD4KT40-F1
#
_entry.id   AF-A0ABD4KT40-F1
#
_cell.length_a   1.000
_cell.length_b   1.000
_cell.length_c   1.000
_cell.angle_alpha   90.00
_cell.angle_beta   90.00
_cell.angle_gamma   90.00
#
_symmetry.space_group_name_H-M   'P 1'
#
loop_
_entity.id
_entity.type
_entity.pdbx_description
1 polymer ?
#
loop_
_entity_poly.entity_id
_entity_poly.type
_entity_poly.pdbx_seq_one_letter_code
_entity_poly.pdbx_strand_id
1 'polypeptide(L)'
;AIKQLLNKRDDHGQLVIDLVLVILDGGSRDLGTPLRLINDIVIPQLGDEAEKRLIVAVNQADVALKGPESWNYSDNLPTDKAKAFLEKQQNSIARRIHKATQINVKTLYFVAGYSDGVNRQRPYNLSKLLYTIVEILPNNKRVMLANRTISNDADNWKDNDASDYNKKTTLSLWEAIVETTLQGASIGSDIGSIFGKPGEILGKVVGSVAGLFFGGLRYTFGF
;
A
#
# COMPACT_ATOMS: atom_id res chain seq x y z
N ALA A 1 22.28 10.54 -10.31
CA ALA A 1 21.11 9.89 -10.93
C ALA A 1 19.85 9.98 -10.04
N ILE A 2 19.78 9.32 -8.88
CA ILE A 2 18.56 9.29 -8.02
C ILE A 2 18.06 10.68 -7.61
N LYS A 3 18.96 11.60 -7.22
CA LYS A 3 18.63 13.00 -6.86
C LYS A 3 17.81 13.74 -7.93
N GLN A 4 18.23 13.61 -9.19
CA GLN A 4 17.58 14.31 -10.30
C GLN A 4 16.21 13.71 -10.60
N LEU A 5 16.04 12.39 -10.43
CA LEU A 5 14.77 11.72 -10.69
C LEU A 5 13.71 12.02 -9.63
N LEU A 6 14.08 12.01 -8.34
CA LEU A 6 13.13 12.24 -7.24
C LEU A 6 12.55 13.66 -7.21
N ASN A 7 13.26 14.62 -7.79
CA ASN A 7 12.86 16.03 -7.89
C ASN A 7 12.46 16.42 -9.32
N LYS A 8 12.51 15.50 -10.28
CA LYS A 8 12.13 15.78 -11.66
C LYS A 8 10.65 16.11 -11.71
N ARG A 9 10.33 17.20 -12.40
CA ARG A 9 8.96 17.57 -12.75
C ARG A 9 8.72 17.40 -14.24
N ASP A 10 7.48 17.11 -14.60
CA ASP A 10 7.02 17.12 -15.98
C ASP A 10 6.70 18.55 -16.45
N ASP A 11 6.25 18.67 -17.70
CA ASP A 11 5.92 19.96 -18.34
C ASP A 11 4.74 20.68 -17.67
N HIS A 12 3.97 19.98 -16.83
CA HIS A 12 2.86 20.52 -16.03
C HIS A 12 3.29 20.85 -14.60
N GLY A 13 4.58 20.75 -14.28
CA GLY A 13 5.12 20.98 -12.95
C GLY A 13 4.80 19.88 -11.93
N GLN A 14 4.25 18.74 -12.34
CA GLN A 14 3.99 17.60 -11.45
C GLN A 14 5.25 16.76 -11.26
N LEU A 15 5.41 16.16 -10.09
CA LEU A 15 6.53 15.25 -9.84
C LEU A 15 6.43 14.01 -10.73
N VAL A 16 7.56 13.60 -11.31
CA VAL A 16 7.63 12.36 -12.10
C VAL A 16 7.59 11.13 -11.19
N ILE A 17 8.12 11.23 -9.96
CA ILE A 17 8.05 10.19 -8.93
C ILE A 17 7.26 10.75 -7.76
N ASP A 18 6.06 10.23 -7.50
CA ASP A 18 5.22 10.72 -6.40
C ASP A 18 5.60 10.10 -5.06
N LEU A 19 6.01 8.83 -5.06
CA LEU A 19 6.24 8.01 -3.87
C LEU A 19 7.56 7.23 -3.97
N VAL A 20 8.25 7.12 -2.85
CA VAL A 20 9.36 6.18 -2.63
C VAL A 20 8.91 5.13 -1.62
N LEU A 21 8.96 3.86 -2.01
CA LEU A 21 8.73 2.71 -1.14
C LEU A 21 10.07 2.02 -0.87
N VAL A 22 10.52 2.05 0.38
CA VAL A 22 11.71 1.31 0.83
C VAL A 22 11.26 0.01 1.48
N ILE A 23 11.70 -1.13 0.94
CA ILE A 23 11.38 -2.45 1.48
C ILE A 23 12.57 -2.95 2.31
N LEU A 24 12.30 -3.26 3.57
CA LEU A 24 13.23 -3.89 4.49
C LEU A 24 12.92 -5.38 4.62
N ASP A 25 13.96 -6.18 4.76
CA ASP A 25 13.83 -7.59 5.09
C ASP A 25 13.62 -7.74 6.61
N GLY A 26 12.43 -8.21 7.03
CA GLY A 26 12.09 -8.46 8.43
C GLY A 26 12.83 -9.65 9.05
N GLY A 27 13.28 -10.61 8.24
CA GLY A 27 14.10 -11.74 8.65
C GLY A 27 15.56 -11.36 8.94
N SER A 28 16.02 -10.20 8.47
CA SER A 28 17.35 -9.66 8.71
C SER A 28 17.49 -9.02 10.09
N ARG A 29 18.66 -9.19 10.72
CA ARG A 29 19.03 -8.52 11.96
C ARG A 29 19.69 -7.16 11.72
N ASP A 30 20.19 -6.88 10.52
CA ASP A 30 20.82 -5.61 10.18
C ASP A 30 19.79 -4.58 9.71
N LEU A 31 19.30 -3.77 10.65
CA LEU A 31 18.54 -2.56 10.35
C LEU A 31 19.44 -1.31 10.21
N GLY A 32 20.74 -1.41 10.51
CA GLY A 32 21.65 -0.26 10.52
C GLY A 32 21.95 0.25 9.13
N THR A 33 22.33 -0.63 8.22
CA THR A 33 22.64 -0.29 6.82
C THR A 33 21.45 0.32 6.07
N PRO A 34 20.25 -0.28 6.05
CA PRO A 34 19.12 0.33 5.36
C PRO A 34 18.69 1.66 5.98
N LEU A 35 18.78 1.82 7.31
CA LEU A 35 18.45 3.09 7.96
C LEU A 35 19.44 4.21 7.63
N ARG A 36 20.74 3.90 7.46
CA ARG A 36 21.71 4.88 6.93
C ARG A 36 21.34 5.33 5.53
N LEU A 37 20.98 4.39 4.64
CA LEU A 37 20.54 4.74 3.28
C LEU A 37 19.29 5.63 3.30
N ILE A 38 18.32 5.35 4.18
CA ILE A 38 17.12 6.18 4.33
C ILE A 38 17.49 7.59 4.82
N ASN A 39 18.27 7.69 5.90
CA ASN A 39 18.56 8.94 6.57
C ASN A 39 19.54 9.83 5.80
N ASP A 40 20.55 9.22 5.17
CA ASP A 40 21.69 9.96 4.59
C ASP A 40 21.50 10.19 3.09
N ILE A 41 20.62 9.41 2.44
CA ILE A 41 20.41 9.48 0.98
C ILE A 41 18.95 9.83 0.66
N VAL A 42 17.99 8.98 1.05
CA VAL A 42 16.60 9.11 0.58
C VAL A 42 15.92 10.37 1.13
N ILE A 43 15.91 10.55 2.45
CA ILE A 43 15.26 11.69 3.09
C ILE A 43 15.89 13.03 2.63
N PRO A 44 17.23 13.18 2.58
CA PRO A 44 17.85 14.41 2.06
C PRO A 44 17.48 14.72 0.60
N GLN A 45 17.13 13.72 -0.21
CA GLN A 45 16.66 13.97 -1.59
C GLN A 45 15.19 14.38 -1.65
N LEU A 46 14.38 13.94 -0.70
CA LEU A 46 12.94 14.25 -0.63
C LEU A 46 12.67 15.55 0.15
N GLY A 47 13.58 15.96 1.03
CA GLY A 47 13.38 17.08 1.96
C GLY A 47 12.18 16.85 2.88
N ASP A 48 11.48 17.93 3.21
CA ASP A 48 10.30 17.89 4.09
C ASP A 48 9.14 17.07 3.48
N GLU A 49 9.09 16.96 2.15
CA GLU A 49 8.11 16.13 1.45
C GLU A 49 8.29 14.62 1.71
N ALA A 50 9.39 14.21 2.35
CA ALA A 50 9.60 12.84 2.79
C ALA A 50 8.45 12.33 3.68
N GLU A 51 7.87 13.17 4.55
CA GLU A 51 6.74 12.75 5.41
C GLU A 51 5.54 12.26 4.60
N LYS A 52 5.35 12.83 3.41
CA LYS A 52 4.21 12.54 2.53
C LYS A 52 4.56 11.56 1.41
N ARG A 53 5.84 11.38 1.11
CA ARG A 53 6.33 10.65 -0.08
C ARG A 53 7.21 9.44 0.23
N LEU A 54 7.45 9.11 1.49
CA LEU A 54 8.24 7.95 1.89
C LEU A 54 7.43 6.96 2.71
N ILE A 55 7.36 5.72 2.23
CA ILE A 55 6.91 4.55 3.00
C ILE A 55 8.12 3.66 3.26
N VAL A 56 8.27 3.18 4.49
CA VAL A 56 9.22 2.12 4.85
C VAL A 56 8.43 0.87 5.24
N ALA A 57 8.48 -0.17 4.41
CA ALA A 57 7.73 -1.39 4.61
C ALA A 57 8.66 -2.55 4.97
N VAL A 58 8.35 -3.28 6.04
CA VAL A 58 9.08 -4.49 6.46
C VAL A 58 8.39 -5.71 5.84
N ASN A 59 9.03 -6.34 4.86
CA ASN A 59 8.56 -7.59 4.28
C ASN A 59 8.99 -8.79 5.15
N GLN A 60 8.50 -9.99 4.82
CA GLN A 60 8.84 -11.25 5.50
C GLN A 60 8.49 -11.22 7.00
N ALA A 61 7.35 -10.60 7.32
CA ALA A 61 6.86 -10.49 8.68
C ALA A 61 6.59 -11.85 9.35
N ASP A 62 6.28 -12.88 8.55
CA ASP A 62 6.05 -14.27 8.95
C ASP A 62 7.29 -14.93 9.59
N VAL A 63 8.48 -14.52 9.16
CA VAL A 63 9.77 -15.08 9.62
C VAL A 63 10.65 -14.06 10.37
N ALA A 64 10.10 -12.89 10.68
CA ALA A 64 10.80 -11.82 11.37
C ALA A 64 11.13 -12.19 12.83
N LEU A 65 10.15 -12.73 13.56
CA LEU A 65 10.40 -13.34 14.86
C LEU A 65 10.87 -14.79 14.65
N LYS A 66 12.04 -15.15 15.20
CA LYS A 66 12.55 -16.52 15.08
C LYS A 66 11.83 -17.48 16.04
N GLY A 67 11.44 -18.64 15.52
CA GLY A 67 10.82 -19.73 16.26
C GLY A 67 9.61 -20.30 15.50
N PRO A 68 9.27 -21.57 15.70
CA PRO A 68 8.19 -22.24 14.95
C PRO A 68 6.79 -21.64 15.24
N GLU A 69 6.61 -21.00 16.40
CA GLU A 69 5.34 -20.43 16.87
C GLU A 69 5.21 -18.91 16.58
N SER A 70 5.98 -18.38 15.62
CA SER A 70 5.88 -16.96 15.25
C SER A 70 4.65 -16.66 14.41
N TRP A 71 4.17 -17.62 13.63
CA TRP A 71 3.12 -17.39 12.65
C TRP A 71 2.12 -18.55 12.65
N ASN A 72 0.83 -18.22 12.68
CA ASN A 72 -0.21 -19.18 12.42
C ASN A 72 -0.41 -19.28 10.90
N TYR A 73 0.18 -20.32 10.30
CA TYR A 73 0.11 -20.55 8.86
C TYR A 73 -1.26 -21.01 8.37
N SER A 74 -2.10 -21.58 9.24
CA SER A 74 -3.46 -22.00 8.90
C SER A 74 -4.37 -20.78 8.68
N ASP A 75 -4.34 -19.84 9.63
CA ASP A 75 -5.16 -18.62 9.58
C ASP A 75 -4.43 -17.45 8.90
N ASN A 76 -3.16 -17.65 8.52
CA ASN A 76 -2.26 -16.66 7.95
C ASN A 76 -2.19 -15.35 8.75
N LEU A 77 -1.85 -15.45 10.03
CA LEU A 77 -1.74 -14.30 10.92
C LEU A 77 -0.59 -14.44 11.92
N PRO A 78 0.01 -13.33 12.38
CA PRO A 78 1.02 -13.39 13.43
C PRO A 78 0.39 -13.87 14.73
N THR A 79 1.13 -14.68 15.50
CA THR A 79 0.77 -14.90 16.90
C THR A 79 0.87 -13.60 17.69
N ASP A 80 0.23 -13.50 18.85
CA ASP A 80 0.28 -12.27 19.68
C ASP A 80 1.71 -11.81 19.97
N LYS A 81 2.60 -12.78 20.19
CA LYS A 81 4.03 -12.53 20.41
C LYS A 81 4.71 -11.94 19.17
N ALA A 82 4.45 -12.50 17.99
CA ALA A 82 4.99 -11.97 16.73
C ALA A 82 4.39 -10.61 16.38
N LYS A 83 3.09 -10.41 16.60
CA LYS A 83 2.43 -9.12 16.41
C LYS A 83 3.09 -8.05 17.29
N ALA A 84 3.23 -8.30 18.60
CA ALA A 84 3.91 -7.36 19.50
C ALA A 84 5.37 -7.07 19.07
N PHE A 85 6.08 -8.09 18.57
CA PHE A 85 7.42 -7.92 18.02
C PHE A 85 7.45 -7.03 16.77
N LEU A 86 6.58 -7.28 15.78
CA LEU A 86 6.47 -6.53 14.54
C LEU A 86 6.06 -5.07 14.80
N GLU A 87 5.08 -4.86 15.68
CA GLU A 87 4.66 -3.53 16.16
C GLU A 87 5.84 -2.77 16.79
N LYS A 88 6.62 -3.43 17.65
CA LYS A 88 7.81 -2.83 18.26
C LYS A 88 8.89 -2.54 17.20
N GLN A 89 9.07 -3.42 16.22
CA GLN A 89 10.06 -3.26 15.15
C GLN A 89 9.73 -2.06 14.26
N GLN A 90 8.49 -1.94 13.77
CA GLN A 90 8.08 -0.80 12.95
C GLN A 90 8.19 0.53 13.71
N ASN A 91 7.74 0.56 14.98
CA ASN A 91 7.83 1.76 15.81
C ASN A 91 9.29 2.14 16.10
N SER A 92 10.18 1.16 16.23
CA SER A 92 11.61 1.40 16.39
C SER A 92 12.22 2.01 15.13
N ILE A 93 11.85 1.53 13.93
CA ILE A 93 12.28 2.08 12.65
C ILE A 93 11.83 3.54 12.52
N ALA A 94 10.53 3.80 12.67
CA ALA A 94 9.96 5.15 12.59
C ALA A 94 10.67 6.12 13.56
N ARG A 95 10.81 5.71 14.83
CA ARG A 95 11.46 6.52 15.86
C ARG A 95 12.93 6.81 15.55
N ARG A 96 13.68 5.84 15.02
CA ARG A 96 15.10 6.02 14.68
C ARG A 96 15.28 6.99 13.52
N ILE A 97 14.40 6.92 12.53
CA ILE A 97 14.38 7.85 11.41
C ILE A 97 14.05 9.26 11.93
N HIS A 98 12.95 9.42 12.66
CA HIS A 98 12.56 10.71 13.23
C HIS A 98 13.65 11.33 14.11
N LYS A 99 14.31 10.53 14.98
CA LYS A 99 15.43 11.03 15.78
C LYS A 99 16.61 11.56 14.94
N ALA A 100 16.87 10.94 13.80
CA ALA A 100 18.00 11.32 12.94
C ALA A 100 17.66 12.48 11.99
N THR A 101 16.43 12.58 11.52
CA THR A 101 16.05 13.48 10.42
C THR A 101 14.94 14.48 10.77
N GLN A 102 14.30 14.34 11.94
CA GLN A 102 13.08 15.06 12.34
C GLN A 102 11.84 14.79 11.46
N ILE A 103 11.92 13.84 10.51
CA ILE A 103 10.84 13.46 9.60
C ILE A 103 10.06 12.28 10.18
N ASN A 104 8.73 12.40 10.22
CA ASN A 104 7.83 11.29 10.53
C ASN A 104 7.51 10.50 9.26
N VAL A 105 8.00 9.26 9.19
CA VAL A 105 7.75 8.39 8.04
C VAL A 105 6.65 7.37 8.31
N LYS A 106 5.86 7.03 7.29
CA LYS A 106 4.90 5.93 7.38
C LYS A 106 5.66 4.60 7.39
N THR A 107 5.46 3.80 8.43
CA THR A 107 6.01 2.44 8.54
C THR A 107 4.91 1.40 8.62
N LEU A 108 5.11 0.26 7.96
CA LEU A 108 4.22 -0.90 8.07
C LEU A 108 5.02 -2.19 7.90
N TYR A 109 4.41 -3.32 8.23
CA TYR A 109 4.94 -4.66 7.90
C TYR A 109 3.93 -5.44 7.08
N PHE A 110 4.43 -6.32 6.23
CA PHE A 110 3.65 -7.17 5.34
C PHE A 110 4.37 -8.48 5.02
N VAL A 111 3.64 -9.40 4.40
CA VAL A 111 4.16 -10.61 3.77
C VAL A 111 3.77 -10.55 2.31
N ALA A 112 4.74 -10.52 1.39
CA ALA A 112 4.47 -10.55 -0.04
C ALA A 112 3.86 -11.88 -0.52
N GLY A 113 4.02 -12.94 0.29
CA GLY A 113 3.70 -14.31 -0.06
C GLY A 113 4.78 -14.95 -0.94
N TYR A 114 4.71 -16.27 -1.07
CA TYR A 114 5.51 -17.03 -2.03
C TYR A 114 4.75 -18.28 -2.45
N SER A 115 5.12 -18.82 -3.60
CA SER A 115 4.66 -20.12 -4.08
C SER A 115 5.83 -20.81 -4.76
N ASP A 116 6.18 -22.01 -4.31
CA ASP A 116 7.19 -22.87 -4.95
C ASP A 116 6.54 -24.01 -5.77
N GLY A 117 5.22 -23.95 -5.95
CA GLY A 117 4.42 -24.98 -6.62
C GLY A 117 3.89 -26.08 -5.69
N VAL A 118 4.44 -26.21 -4.48
CA VAL A 118 4.03 -27.21 -3.47
C VAL A 118 3.50 -26.51 -2.22
N ASN A 119 4.26 -25.54 -1.72
CA ASN A 119 3.93 -24.71 -0.59
C ASN A 119 3.50 -23.33 -1.08
N ARG A 120 2.49 -22.79 -0.43
CA ARG A 120 2.00 -21.44 -0.69
C ARG A 120 1.85 -20.70 0.62
N GLN A 121 2.58 -19.59 0.73
CA GLN A 121 2.35 -18.58 1.74
C GLN A 121 1.51 -17.47 1.12
N ARG A 122 0.28 -17.28 1.62
CA ARG A 122 -0.57 -16.17 1.17
C ARG A 122 0.00 -14.83 1.66
N PRO A 123 -0.20 -13.73 0.92
CA PRO A 123 0.17 -12.41 1.41
C PRO A 123 -0.54 -12.05 2.72
N TYR A 124 0.07 -11.18 3.52
CA TYR A 124 -0.52 -10.59 4.72
C TYR A 124 -0.25 -9.09 4.73
N ASN A 125 -1.23 -8.26 5.11
CA ASN A 125 -1.13 -6.80 5.08
C ASN A 125 -0.82 -6.20 3.70
N LEU A 126 -1.03 -6.96 2.62
CA LEU A 126 -0.82 -6.45 1.27
C LEU A 126 -1.88 -5.39 0.90
N SER A 127 -3.11 -5.54 1.38
CA SER A 127 -4.15 -4.50 1.23
C SER A 127 -3.80 -3.23 2.01
N LYS A 128 -3.21 -3.36 3.20
CA LYS A 128 -2.70 -2.21 3.97
C LYS A 128 -1.62 -1.45 3.21
N LEU A 129 -0.66 -2.17 2.60
CA LEU A 129 0.39 -1.57 1.78
C LEU A 129 -0.21 -0.84 0.56
N LEU A 130 -1.11 -1.50 -0.18
CA LEU A 130 -1.78 -0.89 -1.33
C LEU A 130 -2.57 0.36 -0.95
N TYR A 131 -3.35 0.29 0.14
CA TYR A 131 -4.08 1.45 0.65
C TYR A 131 -3.15 2.62 0.96
N THR A 132 -2.04 2.37 1.65
CA THR A 132 -1.06 3.42 2.00
C THR A 132 -0.44 4.06 0.75
N ILE A 133 -0.17 3.26 -0.30
CA ILE A 133 0.30 3.78 -1.59
C ILE A 133 -0.78 4.67 -2.23
N VAL A 134 -2.02 4.18 -2.32
CA VAL A 134 -3.14 4.92 -2.93
C VAL A 134 -3.40 6.23 -2.19
N GLU A 135 -3.34 6.24 -0.86
CA GLU A 135 -3.53 7.44 -0.05
C GLU A 135 -2.52 8.54 -0.39
N ILE A 136 -1.26 8.17 -0.67
CA ILE A 136 -0.19 9.12 -1.01
C ILE A 136 -0.28 9.62 -2.46
N LEU A 137 -0.71 8.77 -3.39
CA LEU A 137 -0.72 9.14 -4.80
C LEU A 137 -1.72 10.27 -5.09
N PRO A 138 -1.37 11.23 -5.97
CA PRO A 138 -2.31 12.22 -6.48
C PRO A 138 -3.52 11.58 -7.17
N ASN A 139 -4.70 12.19 -7.03
CA ASN A 139 -5.96 11.64 -7.55
C ASN A 139 -5.89 11.30 -9.04
N ASN A 140 -5.35 12.20 -9.87
CA ASN A 140 -5.20 11.99 -11.32
C ASN A 140 -4.32 10.76 -11.68
N LYS A 141 -3.48 10.26 -10.78
CA LYS A 141 -2.61 9.10 -11.00
C LYS A 141 -3.17 7.80 -10.41
N ARG A 142 -4.09 7.88 -9.45
CA ARG A 142 -4.75 6.70 -8.84
C ARG A 142 -5.52 5.87 -9.86
N VAL A 143 -6.09 6.50 -10.90
CA VAL A 143 -6.83 5.82 -11.97
C VAL A 143 -6.00 4.73 -12.66
N MET A 144 -4.68 4.93 -12.80
CA MET A 144 -3.78 3.96 -13.42
C MET A 144 -3.66 2.66 -12.60
N LEU A 145 -3.84 2.72 -11.29
CA LEU A 145 -3.79 1.55 -10.41
C LEU A 145 -5.03 0.67 -10.58
N ALA A 146 -6.20 1.28 -10.77
CA ALA A 146 -7.47 0.56 -10.87
C ALA A 146 -7.52 -0.43 -12.05
N ASN A 147 -6.81 -0.11 -13.14
CA ASN A 147 -7.01 -0.81 -14.42
C ASN A 147 -5.94 -1.88 -14.74
N ARG A 148 -4.70 -1.75 -14.22
CA ARG A 148 -3.56 -2.54 -14.80
C ARG A 148 -2.55 -3.14 -13.83
N THR A 149 -2.49 -2.69 -12.57
CA THR A 149 -1.33 -3.02 -11.70
C THR A 149 -1.69 -3.93 -10.53
N ILE A 150 -2.98 -4.08 -10.23
CA ILE A 150 -3.48 -4.85 -9.08
C ILE A 150 -3.67 -6.32 -9.48
N SER A 151 -3.26 -7.23 -8.60
CA SER A 151 -3.44 -8.68 -8.78
C SER A 151 -4.91 -9.08 -8.89
N ASN A 152 -5.18 -9.99 -9.84
CA ASN A 152 -6.47 -10.64 -10.03
C ASN A 152 -6.69 -11.88 -9.14
N ASP A 153 -5.83 -12.10 -8.15
CA ASP A 153 -6.03 -13.18 -7.18
C ASP A 153 -6.67 -12.61 -5.92
N ALA A 154 -7.88 -13.08 -5.61
CA ALA A 154 -8.60 -12.68 -4.40
C ALA A 154 -7.84 -13.03 -3.12
N ASP A 155 -7.05 -14.12 -3.12
CA ASP A 155 -6.27 -14.54 -1.95
C ASP A 155 -5.22 -13.50 -1.53
N ASN A 156 -4.76 -12.67 -2.46
CA ASN A 156 -3.75 -11.64 -2.17
C ASN A 156 -4.29 -10.48 -1.32
N TRP A 157 -5.62 -10.38 -1.17
CA TRP A 157 -6.28 -9.22 -0.54
C TRP A 157 -7.06 -9.59 0.73
N LYS A 158 -7.01 -10.85 1.16
CA LYS A 158 -7.83 -11.36 2.27
C LYS A 158 -7.22 -11.06 3.64
N ASP A 159 -5.96 -11.41 3.83
CA ASP A 159 -5.37 -11.50 5.16
C ASP A 159 -4.68 -10.18 5.55
N ASN A 160 -5.20 -9.50 6.57
CA ASN A 160 -4.72 -8.20 7.04
C ASN A 160 -4.96 -8.04 8.54
N ASP A 161 -4.27 -7.08 9.18
CA ASP A 161 -4.47 -6.72 10.58
C ASP A 161 -5.76 -5.93 10.84
N ALA A 162 -6.38 -5.39 9.79
CA ALA A 162 -7.69 -4.75 9.80
C ALA A 162 -8.45 -5.00 8.48
N SER A 163 -9.78 -4.99 8.54
CA SER A 163 -10.64 -5.41 7.43
C SER A 163 -11.00 -4.31 6.42
N ASP A 164 -10.72 -3.05 6.71
CA ASP A 164 -11.27 -1.92 5.96
C ASP A 164 -10.35 -1.37 4.85
N TYR A 165 -9.13 -1.88 4.70
CA TYR A 165 -8.18 -1.41 3.67
C TYR A 165 -8.69 -1.58 2.25
N ASN A 166 -9.30 -2.72 1.93
CA ASN A 166 -9.86 -2.95 0.59
C ASN A 166 -11.01 -1.97 0.29
N LYS A 167 -11.85 -1.70 1.29
CA LYS A 167 -12.94 -0.73 1.19
C LYS A 167 -12.39 0.67 0.96
N LYS A 168 -11.47 1.12 1.81
CA LYS A 168 -10.84 2.45 1.72
C LYS A 168 -10.10 2.62 0.39
N THR A 169 -9.36 1.61 -0.05
CA THR A 169 -8.69 1.59 -1.35
C THR A 169 -9.69 1.77 -2.48
N THR A 170 -10.77 0.98 -2.48
CA THR A 170 -11.82 1.05 -3.51
C THR A 170 -12.46 2.44 -3.56
N LEU A 171 -12.76 3.03 -2.39
CA LEU A 171 -13.32 4.38 -2.28
C LEU A 171 -12.35 5.43 -2.82
N SER A 172 -11.07 5.39 -2.42
CA SER A 172 -10.08 6.37 -2.88
C SER A 172 -9.77 6.26 -4.38
N LEU A 173 -9.81 5.06 -4.95
CA LEU A 173 -9.71 4.86 -6.40
C LEU A 173 -10.96 5.42 -7.10
N TRP A 174 -12.14 5.21 -6.52
CA TRP A 174 -13.40 5.71 -7.07
C TRP A 174 -13.47 7.23 -7.09
N GLU A 175 -13.14 7.88 -5.97
CA GLU A 175 -13.11 9.34 -5.86
C GLU A 175 -12.21 9.96 -6.94
N ALA A 176 -11.03 9.39 -7.15
CA ALA A 176 -10.12 9.82 -8.20
C ALA A 176 -10.69 9.69 -9.62
N ILE A 177 -11.44 8.60 -9.88
CA ILE A 177 -12.08 8.37 -11.18
C ILE A 177 -13.21 9.36 -11.39
N VAL A 178 -14.07 9.56 -10.40
CA VAL A 178 -15.16 10.54 -10.49
C VAL A 178 -14.61 11.94 -10.69
N GLU A 179 -13.59 12.35 -9.94
CA GLU A 179 -12.98 13.67 -10.13
C GLU A 179 -12.40 13.86 -11.53
N THR A 180 -11.68 12.85 -12.05
CA THR A 180 -11.07 12.91 -13.39
C THR A 180 -12.13 12.89 -14.50
N THR A 181 -13.19 12.10 -14.34
CA THR A 181 -14.27 11.95 -15.34
C THR A 181 -15.28 13.08 -15.30
N LEU A 182 -15.55 13.71 -14.14
CA LEU A 182 -16.38 14.92 -14.06
C LEU A 182 -15.74 16.09 -14.82
N GLN A 183 -14.41 16.12 -14.95
CA GLN A 183 -13.72 17.08 -15.79
C GLN A 183 -13.89 16.80 -17.31
N GLY A 184 -14.45 15.65 -17.71
CA GLY A 184 -14.57 15.24 -19.13
C GLY A 184 -15.89 14.56 -19.58
N ALA A 185 -16.86 14.39 -18.68
CA ALA A 185 -18.23 13.88 -18.85
C ALA A 185 -18.44 12.67 -19.80
N SER A 186 -18.34 11.44 -19.25
CA SER A 186 -19.39 10.41 -19.25
C SER A 186 -19.03 9.35 -18.20
N ILE A 187 -19.90 9.08 -17.21
CA ILE A 187 -19.53 8.23 -16.06
C ILE A 187 -19.95 6.76 -16.29
N GLY A 188 -21.04 6.49 -17.00
CA GLY A 188 -21.67 5.15 -17.03
C GLY A 188 -20.86 4.02 -17.70
N SER A 189 -20.30 4.22 -18.90
CA SER A 189 -19.52 3.20 -19.61
C SER A 189 -18.11 3.02 -19.05
N ASP A 190 -17.58 4.07 -18.44
CA ASP A 190 -16.16 4.18 -18.11
C ASP A 190 -15.85 3.46 -16.79
N ILE A 191 -16.83 3.32 -15.90
CA ILE A 191 -16.66 2.64 -14.62
C ILE A 191 -16.24 1.17 -14.79
N GLY A 192 -16.98 0.41 -15.61
CA GLY A 192 -16.73 -1.02 -15.81
C GLY A 192 -15.41 -1.29 -16.53
N SER A 193 -15.01 -0.39 -17.44
CA SER A 193 -13.74 -0.49 -18.16
C SER A 193 -12.54 -0.06 -17.31
N ILE A 194 -12.74 0.80 -16.30
CA ILE A 194 -11.65 1.31 -15.45
C ILE A 194 -11.34 0.37 -14.28
N PHE A 195 -12.34 -0.19 -13.58
CA PHE A 195 -12.07 -1.08 -12.43
C PHE A 195 -11.67 -2.50 -12.84
N GLY A 196 -12.02 -2.94 -14.05
CA GLY A 196 -11.61 -4.24 -14.60
C GLY A 196 -11.81 -5.42 -13.63
N LYS A 197 -11.03 -6.48 -13.84
CA LYS A 197 -11.01 -7.66 -12.96
C LYS A 197 -10.46 -7.38 -11.55
N PRO A 198 -9.37 -6.60 -11.36
CA PRO A 198 -8.82 -6.38 -10.02
C PRO A 198 -9.79 -5.62 -9.11
N GLY A 199 -10.52 -4.63 -9.66
CA GLY A 199 -11.54 -3.88 -8.95
C GLY A 199 -12.75 -4.72 -8.58
N GLU A 200 -13.19 -5.62 -9.48
CA GLU A 200 -14.25 -6.61 -9.17
C GLU A 200 -13.84 -7.48 -7.98
N ILE A 201 -12.57 -7.88 -7.90
CA ILE A 201 -12.04 -8.71 -6.82
C ILE A 201 -11.99 -7.95 -5.50
N LEU A 202 -11.41 -6.75 -5.48
CA LEU A 202 -11.39 -5.91 -4.27
C LEU A 202 -12.82 -5.58 -3.80
N GLY A 203 -13.74 -5.34 -4.74
CA GLY A 203 -15.17 -5.15 -4.46
C GLY A 203 -15.84 -6.39 -3.85
N LYS A 204 -15.57 -7.58 -4.38
CA LYS A 204 -16.07 -8.86 -3.86
C LYS A 204 -15.54 -9.15 -2.44
N VAL A 205 -14.29 -8.81 -2.14
CA VAL A 205 -13.72 -8.95 -0.78
C VAL A 205 -14.48 -8.09 0.24
N VAL A 206 -15.12 -6.99 -0.18
CA VAL A 206 -15.83 -6.05 0.70
C VAL A 206 -17.35 -6.28 0.74
N GLY A 207 -17.94 -6.88 -0.30
CA GLY A 207 -19.27 -7.54 -0.34
C GLY A 207 -20.53 -6.70 -0.08
N SER A 208 -20.56 -5.83 0.94
CA SER A 208 -21.78 -5.15 1.42
C SER A 208 -21.70 -3.63 1.36
N VAL A 209 -20.56 -3.02 1.70
CA VAL A 209 -20.47 -1.55 1.78
C VAL A 209 -20.21 -0.89 0.43
N ALA A 210 -19.42 -1.55 -0.43
CA ALA A 210 -19.24 -1.09 -1.79
C ALA A 210 -20.60 -1.11 -2.52
N GLY A 211 -21.35 -2.20 -2.45
CA GLY A 211 -22.67 -2.31 -3.11
C GLY A 211 -23.64 -1.17 -2.74
N LEU A 212 -23.68 -0.75 -1.48
CA LEU A 212 -24.49 0.39 -1.03
C LEU A 212 -23.96 1.75 -1.53
N PHE A 213 -22.64 1.95 -1.51
CA PHE A 213 -22.03 3.19 -1.99
C PHE A 213 -22.18 3.35 -3.51
N PHE A 214 -21.80 2.33 -4.27
CA PHE A 214 -21.97 2.30 -5.72
C PHE A 214 -23.46 2.30 -6.12
N GLY A 215 -24.34 1.64 -5.36
CA GLY A 215 -25.79 1.66 -5.58
C GLY A 215 -26.46 3.00 -5.25
N GLY A 216 -26.02 3.69 -4.20
CA GLY A 216 -26.45 5.05 -3.87
C GLY A 216 -26.01 6.07 -4.91
N LEU A 217 -24.79 5.94 -5.44
CA LEU A 217 -24.32 6.77 -6.55
C LEU A 217 -25.07 6.50 -7.86
N ARG A 218 -25.41 5.24 -8.16
CA ARG A 218 -26.30 4.89 -9.29
C ARG A 218 -27.63 5.65 -9.21
N TYR A 219 -28.23 5.69 -8.03
CA TYR A 219 -29.47 6.43 -7.78
C TYR A 219 -29.30 7.95 -7.95
N THR A 220 -28.18 8.54 -7.51
CA THR A 220 -27.95 10.00 -7.61
C THR A 220 -27.49 10.48 -8.98
N PHE A 221 -26.84 9.61 -9.78
CA PHE A 221 -26.25 9.99 -11.07
C PHE A 221 -26.91 9.31 -12.29
N GLY A 222 -27.96 8.50 -12.08
CA GLY A 222 -28.91 8.11 -13.13
C GLY A 222 -28.45 7.01 -14.08
N PHE A 223 -27.72 6.00 -13.58
CA PHE A 223 -27.32 4.80 -14.35
C PHE A 223 -27.46 3.52 -13.52
#